data_AF-A0A6B3GF49-F1
#
_entry.id   AF-A0A6B3GF49-F1
#
_cell.length_a   1.000
_cell.length_b   1.000
_cell.length_c   1.000
_cell.angle_alpha   90.00
_cell.angle_beta   90.00
_cell.angle_gamma   90.00
#
_symmetry.space_group_name_H-M   'P 1'
#
loop_
_entity.id
_entity.type
_entity.pdbx_description
1 polymer ?
#
loop_
_entity_poly.entity_id
_entity_poly.type
_entity_poly.pdbx_seq_one_letter_code
_entity_poly.pdbx_strand_id
1 'polypeptide(L)' 'MELDITTLAERPELAGALDEMPDTWPEFVREDIVGWANFARIGVEFPQYVLVATDPEGAVVARAYSVPFVLDAPG' A
#
# COMPACT_ATOMS: atom_id res chain seq x y z
N MET A 1 20.42 1.87 7.63
CA MET A 1 19.18 2.66 7.55
C MET A 1 18.21 1.98 8.48
N GLU A 2 17.83 2.65 9.54
CA GLU A 2 16.83 2.15 10.49
C GLU A 2 15.45 2.47 9.91
N LEU A 3 14.57 1.48 9.88
CA LEU A 3 13.22 1.61 9.35
C LEU A 3 12.26 1.11 10.41
N ASP A 4 11.25 1.91 10.71
CA ASP A 4 10.09 1.44 11.46
C ASP A 4 9.02 0.99 10.46
N ILE A 5 8.54 -0.24 10.62
CA ILE A 5 7.55 -0.84 9.71
C ILE A 5 6.26 -1.08 10.49
N THR A 6 5.21 -0.38 10.06
CA THR A 6 3.86 -0.50 10.62
C THR A 6 2.87 -0.84 9.51
N THR A 7 1.63 -1.12 9.88
CA THR A 7 0.52 -1.22 8.94
C THR A 7 -0.21 0.13 8.81
N LEU A 8 -0.87 0.35 7.68
CA LEU A 8 -1.74 1.53 7.51
C LEU A 8 -2.90 1.53 8.51
N ALA A 9 -3.33 0.35 8.99
CA ALA A 9 -4.34 0.25 10.04
C ALA A 9 -3.86 0.79 11.40
N GLU A 10 -2.56 0.66 11.70
CA GLU A 10 -1.95 1.19 12.92
C GLU A 10 -1.66 2.69 12.82
N ARG A 11 -1.42 3.19 11.61
CA ARG A 11 -1.03 4.59 11.32
C ARG A 11 -1.90 5.21 10.20
N PRO A 12 -3.23 5.29 10.37
CA PRO A 12 -4.15 5.71 9.30
C PRO A 12 -3.91 7.15 8.83
N GLU A 13 -3.31 8.01 9.66
CA GLU A 13 -2.93 9.38 9.31
C GLU A 13 -1.87 9.47 8.20
N LEU A 14 -1.15 8.37 7.92
CA LEU A 14 -0.13 8.31 6.87
C LEU A 14 -0.69 8.05 5.47
N ALA A 15 -2.00 7.80 5.32
CA ALA A 15 -2.61 7.46 4.03
C ALA A 15 -2.33 8.49 2.92
N GLY A 16 -2.39 9.79 3.24
CA GLY A 16 -2.08 10.84 2.27
C GLY A 16 -0.62 10.80 1.79
N ALA A 17 0.32 10.51 2.69
CA ALA A 17 1.74 10.39 2.33
C ALA A 17 2.00 9.19 1.41
N LEU A 18 1.22 8.10 1.54
CA LEU A 18 1.29 6.96 0.61
C LEU A 18 0.82 7.34 -0.79
N ASP A 19 -0.25 8.13 -0.90
CA ASP A 19 -0.83 8.55 -2.19
C ASP A 19 0.07 9.54 -2.95
N GLU A 20 0.86 10.33 -2.22
CA GLU A 20 1.82 11.28 -2.79
C GLU A 20 3.14 10.60 -3.27
N MET A 21 3.35 9.33 -2.94
CA MET A 21 4.55 8.61 -3.38
C MET A 21 4.57 8.46 -4.91
N PRO A 22 5.74 8.66 -5.55
CA PRO A 22 5.85 8.53 -6.99
C PRO A 22 5.61 7.08 -7.43
N ASP A 23 4.75 6.90 -8.43
CA ASP A 23 4.59 5.60 -9.09
C ASP A 23 5.75 5.33 -10.03
N THR A 24 6.65 4.45 -9.60
CA THR A 24 7.85 4.04 -10.33
C THR A 24 7.61 2.83 -11.26
N TRP A 25 6.34 2.48 -11.50
CA TRP A 25 5.97 1.32 -12.30
C TRP A 25 6.25 1.54 -13.80
N PRO A 26 6.61 0.46 -14.52
CA PRO A 26 6.71 0.51 -15.98
C PRO A 26 5.43 1.05 -16.63
N GLU A 27 5.58 1.76 -17.76
CA GLU A 27 4.46 2.42 -18.45
C GLU A 27 3.29 1.47 -18.76
N PHE A 28 3.57 0.25 -19.21
CA PHE A 28 2.50 -0.71 -19.54
C PHE A 28 1.60 -1.06 -18.34
N VAL A 29 2.12 -1.02 -17.11
CA VAL A 29 1.33 -1.27 -15.89
C VAL A 29 0.41 -0.08 -15.63
N ARG A 30 0.86 1.13 -15.95
CA ARG A 30 0.09 2.35 -15.77
C ARG A 30 -1.13 2.43 -16.70
N GLU A 31 -1.16 1.64 -17.77
CA GLU A 31 -2.29 1.56 -18.71
C GLU A 31 -3.36 0.53 -18.30
N ASP A 32 -3.20 -0.20 -17.19
CA ASP A 32 -4.21 -1.14 -16.68
C ASP A 32 -5.29 -0.42 -15.87
N ILE A 33 -6.38 -0.04 -16.53
CA ILE A 33 -7.53 0.64 -15.92
C ILE A 33 -8.18 -0.22 -14.82
N VAL A 34 -8.22 -1.55 -15.00
CA VAL A 34 -8.83 -2.46 -14.02
C VAL A 34 -7.92 -2.58 -12.79
N GLY A 35 -6.61 -2.70 -13.02
CA GLY A 35 -5.60 -2.65 -11.98
C GLY A 35 -5.73 -1.38 -11.13
N TRP A 36 -5.73 -0.20 -11.77
CA TRP A 36 -5.86 1.08 -11.06
C TRP A 36 -7.16 1.25 -10.29
N ALA A 37 -8.29 0.81 -10.87
CA ALA A 37 -9.58 0.86 -10.19
C ALA A 37 -9.62 0.03 -8.90
N ASN A 38 -8.80 -1.03 -8.80
CA ASN A 38 -8.72 -1.89 -7.63
C ASN A 38 -7.55 -1.54 -6.69
N PHE A 39 -6.44 -1.02 -7.20
CA PHE A 39 -5.24 -0.76 -6.41
C PHE A 39 -5.50 0.24 -5.27
N ALA A 40 -6.20 1.34 -5.57
CA ALA A 40 -6.58 2.34 -4.56
C ALA A 40 -7.48 1.77 -3.46
N ARG A 41 -8.28 0.73 -3.76
CA ARG A 41 -9.18 0.10 -2.79
C ARG A 41 -8.43 -0.68 -1.72
N ILE A 42 -7.22 -1.17 -2.01
CA ILE A 42 -6.45 -1.99 -1.05
C ILE A 42 -6.14 -1.20 0.23
N GLY A 43 -5.77 0.08 0.11
CA GLY A 43 -5.52 0.95 1.26
C GLY A 43 -6.76 1.19 2.15
N VAL A 44 -7.96 1.05 1.58
CA VAL A 44 -9.23 1.27 2.27
C VAL A 44 -9.81 -0.03 2.83
N GLU A 45 -9.80 -1.10 2.04
CA GLU A 45 -10.45 -2.38 2.37
C GLU A 45 -9.53 -3.32 3.17
N PHE A 46 -8.21 -3.20 2.97
CA PHE A 46 -7.21 -4.07 3.57
C PHE A 46 -6.07 -3.29 4.24
N PRO A 47 -6.33 -2.23 5.05
CA PRO A 47 -5.27 -1.41 5.64
C PRO A 47 -4.32 -2.20 6.56
N GLN A 48 -4.79 -3.29 7.17
CA GLN A 48 -3.98 -4.22 7.98
C GLN A 48 -2.96 -5.03 7.16
N TYR A 49 -3.08 -5.02 5.83
CA TYR A 49 -2.18 -5.71 4.89
C TYR A 49 -1.38 -4.72 4.01
N VAL A 50 -1.47 -3.42 4.31
CA VAL A 50 -0.64 -2.38 3.70
C VAL A 50 0.47 -2.01 4.67
N LEU A 51 1.72 -2.23 4.26
CA LEU A 51 2.90 -1.91 5.06
C LEU A 51 3.39 -0.50 4.74
N VAL A 52 3.75 0.24 5.78
CA VAL A 52 4.32 1.58 5.72
C VAL A 52 5.67 1.56 6.42
N ALA A 53 6.72 1.95 5.71
CA ALA A 53 8.04 2.12 6.31
C ALA A 53 8.32 3.61 6.51
N THR A 54 8.71 3.98 7.73
CA THR A 54 9.16 5.34 8.06
C THR A 54 10.63 5.35 8.50
N ASP A 55 11.31 6.44 8.20
CA ASP A 55 12.64 6.73 8.75
C ASP A 55 12.57 7.21 10.22
N PRO A 56 13.71 7.43 10.90
CA PRO A 56 13.72 7.91 12.29
C PRO A 56 13.07 9.28 12.51
N GLU A 57 13.00 10.11 11.46
CA GLU A 57 12.32 11.40 11.47
C GLU A 57 10.80 11.27 11.26
N GLY A 58 10.31 10.07 10.97
CA GLY A 58 8.91 9.74 10.77
C GLY A 58 8.41 9.97 9.34
N ALA A 59 9.30 10.23 8.38
CA ALA A 59 8.92 10.39 6.98
C ALA A 59 8.66 9.03 6.33
N VAL A 60 7.60 8.93 5.51
CA VAL A 60 7.29 7.71 4.76
C VAL A 60 8.32 7.54 3.64
N VAL A 61 9.05 6.43 3.67
CA VAL A 61 10.12 6.12 2.71
C VAL A 61 9.80 4.90 1.83
N ALA A 62 8.85 4.06 2.24
CA ALA A 62 8.35 2.97 1.41
C ALA A 62 6.90 2.59 1.75
N ARG A 63 6.21 1.99 0.77
CA ARG A 63 4.90 1.36 0.92
C ARG A 63 4.88 -0.02 0.27
N ALA A 64 4.10 -0.95 0.82
CA ALA A 64 3.86 -2.26 0.22
C ALA A 64 2.39 -2.63 0.33
N TYR A 65 1.80 -3.11 -0.76
CA TYR A 65 0.42 -3.58 -0.80
C TYR A 65 0.39 -5.10 -0.88
N SER A 66 -0.47 -5.70 -0.06
CA SER A 66 -0.79 -7.12 -0.12
C SER A 66 -2.27 -7.32 0.21
N VAL A 67 -2.82 -8.46 -0.21
CA VAL A 67 -4.20 -8.85 0.09
C VAL A 67 -4.23 -10.25 0.66
N PRO A 68 -5.15 -10.57 1.58
CA PRO A 68 -5.29 -11.91 2.09
C PRO A 68 -5.79 -12.83 0.98
N PHE A 69 -5.23 -14.03 0.91
CA PHE A 69 -5.63 -15.06 -0.04
C PHE A 69 -6.04 -16.32 0.70
N VAL A 70 -7.16 -16.90 0.30
CA VAL A 70 -7.74 -18.10 0.91
C VAL A 70 -7.90 -19.17 -0.17
N LEU A 71 -7.32 -20.35 0.07
CA LEU A 71 -7.54 -21.53 -0.75
C LEU A 71 -8.93 -22.12 -0.46
N ASP A 72 -9.58 -22.68 -1.49
CA ASP A 72 -10.86 -23.38 -1.39
C ASP A 72 -12.03 -22.52 -0.87
N ALA A 73 -12.01 -21.21 -1.14
CA ALA A 73 -13.13 -20.33 -0.84
C ALA A 73 -14.38 -20.71 -1.67
N PRO A 74 -15.61 -20.67 -1.10
CA PRO A 74 -16.84 -20.86 -1.86
C PRO A 74 -16.96 -19.81 -2.98
N GLY A 75 -17.26 -20.27 -4.19
CA GLY A 75 -17.53 -19.41 -5.36
C GLY A 75 -18.93 -18.83 -5.38
#